data_AF-A0A6L5ELR7-F1
#
_entry.id   AF-A0A6L5ELR7-F1
#
_cell.length_a   1.000
_cell.length_b   1.000
_cell.length_c   1.000
_cell.angle_alpha   90.00
_cell.angle_beta   90.00
_cell.angle_gamma   90.00
#
_symmetry.space_group_name_H-M   'P 1'
#
loop_
_entity.id
_entity.type
_entity.pdbx_description
1 polymer ?
#
loop_
_entity_poly.entity_id
_entity_poly.type
_entity_poly.pdbx_seq_one_letter_code
_entity_poly.pdbx_strand_id
1 'polypeptide(L)' 'MALPPHHARAFTLDHVVPIARAGQLHGETRPAHRECNSSRGKGRKTKQTTTLIEW' A
#
# COMPACT_ATOMS: atom_id res chain seq x y z
N MET A 1 0.46 -16.75 3.54
CA MET A 1 -0.68 -17.67 3.37
C MET A 1 -1.27 -17.42 1.98
N ALA A 2 -1.05 -18.34 1.05
CA ALA A 2 -1.63 -18.26 -0.29
C ALA A 2 -3.10 -18.68 -0.23
N LEU A 3 -4.00 -17.84 -0.75
CA LEU A 3 -5.42 -18.14 -0.90
C LEU A 3 -5.77 -18.14 -2.38
N PRO A 4 -6.68 -19.00 -2.86
CA PRO A 4 -7.17 -18.93 -4.24
C PRO A 4 -7.74 -17.54 -4.56
N PRO A 5 -7.58 -17.02 -5.79
CA PRO A 5 -8.04 -15.67 -6.15
C PRO A 5 -9.51 -15.39 -5.86
N HIS A 6 -10.38 -16.40 -6.01
CA HIS A 6 -11.83 -16.29 -5.78
C HIS A 6 -12.24 -16.49 -4.31
N HIS A 7 -11.30 -16.78 -3.42
CA HIS A 7 -11.62 -16.99 -2.01
C HIS A 7 -12.05 -15.65 -1.38
N ALA A 8 -13.14 -15.65 -0.60
CA ALA A 8 -13.72 -14.42 -0.03
C ALA A 8 -12.71 -13.57 0.77
N ARG A 9 -11.71 -14.22 1.38
CA ARG A 9 -10.64 -13.58 2.16
C ARG A 9 -9.36 -13.26 1.36
N ALA A 10 -9.32 -13.57 0.06
CA ALA A 10 -8.16 -13.26 -0.78
C ALA A 10 -8.08 -11.77 -1.10
N PHE A 11 -9.22 -11.07 -1.18
CA PHE A 11 -9.24 -9.63 -1.40
C PHE A 11 -8.68 -8.84 -0.20
N THR A 12 -7.85 -7.85 -0.49
CA THR A 12 -7.40 -6.83 0.46
C THR A 12 -7.32 -5.48 -0.24
N LEU A 13 -7.52 -4.41 0.53
CA LEU A 13 -7.30 -3.04 0.08
C LEU A 13 -5.88 -2.62 0.47
N ASP A 14 -5.02 -2.38 -0.53
CA ASP A 14 -3.60 -2.03 -0.35
C ASP A 14 -3.40 -0.53 -0.56
N HIS A 15 -2.86 0.18 0.43
CA HIS A 15 -2.49 1.59 0.27
C HIS A 15 -1.30 1.71 -0.68
N VAL A 16 -1.39 2.62 -1.66
CA VAL A 16 -0.27 2.87 -2.58
C VAL A 16 0.93 3.40 -1.81
N VAL A 17 0.71 4.33 -0.88
CA VAL A 17 1.69 4.75 0.11
C VAL A 17 1.30 4.14 1.46
N PRO A 18 2.15 3.30 2.08
CA PRO A 18 1.82 2.69 3.37
C PRO A 18 1.54 3.75 4.44
N ILE A 19 0.51 3.56 5.26
CA ILE A 19 0.16 4.48 6.38
C ILE A 19 1.37 4.70 7.30
N ALA A 20 2.13 3.63 7.60
CA ALA A 20 3.34 3.69 8.41
C ALA A 20 4.50 4.52 7.79
N ARG A 21 4.35 4.98 6.54
CA ARG A 21 5.34 5.77 5.78
C ARG A 21 4.74 7.09 5.29
N ALA A 22 3.87 7.71 6.10
CA ALA A 22 3.15 8.95 5.79
C ALA A 22 2.07 8.82 4.71
N GLY A 23 1.55 7.61 4.48
CA GLY A 23 0.33 7.42 3.70
C GLY A 23 -0.90 7.96 4.43
N GLN A 24 -1.84 8.55 3.69
CA GLN A 24 -3.11 9.01 4.24
C GLN A 24 -4.08 7.84 4.43
N LEU A 25 -4.87 7.86 5.50
CA LEU A 25 -5.85 6.80 5.81
C LEU A 25 -6.88 6.64 4.68
N HIS A 26 -7.36 7.77 4.16
CA HIS A 26 -8.30 7.87 3.03
C HIS A 26 -7.62 8.23 1.71
N GLY A 27 -6.31 7.97 1.61
CA GLY A 27 -5.53 8.23 0.40
C GLY A 27 -5.74 7.19 -0.70
N GLU A 28 -4.90 7.23 -1.74
CA GLU A 28 -4.98 6.28 -2.85
C GLU A 28 -4.74 4.83 -2.40
N THR A 29 -5.69 3.96 -2.74
CA THR A 29 -5.66 2.52 -2.48
C THR A 29 -5.91 1.73 -3.74
N ARG A 30 -5.36 0.51 -3.82
CA ARG A 30 -5.58 -0.42 -4.93
C ARG A 30 -5.99 -1.79 -4.41
N PRO A 31 -6.83 -2.54 -5.15
CA PRO A 31 -7.14 -3.91 -4.80
C PRO A 31 -5.90 -4.80 -4.94
N ALA A 32 -5.69 -5.70 -4.00
CA ALA A 32 -4.60 -6.67 -4.03
C ALA A 32 -5.00 -7.99 -3.37
N HIS A 33 -4.40 -9.10 -3.81
CA HIS A 33 -4.50 -10.35 -3.07
C HIS A 33 -3.79 -10.23 -1.72
N ARG A 34 -4.30 -10.92 -0.71
CA ARG A 34 -3.73 -10.95 0.65
C ARG A 34 -2.27 -11.39 0.64
N GLU A 35 -1.94 -12.38 -0.17
CA GLU A 35 -0.57 -12.86 -0.33
C GLU A 35 0.34 -11.78 -0.93
N CYS A 36 -0.06 -11.16 -2.04
CA CYS A 36 0.70 -10.10 -2.69
C CYS A 36 0.88 -8.90 -1.75
N ASN A 37 -0.17 -8.51 -1.03
CA ASN A 37 -0.14 -7.41 -0.06
C ASN A 37 0.82 -7.75 1.10
N SER A 38 0.70 -8.95 1.67
CA SER A 38 1.60 -9.41 2.74
C SER A 38 3.06 -9.51 2.30
N SER A 39 3.32 -9.95 1.07
CA SER A 39 4.68 -10.06 0.50
C SER A 39 5.30 -8.68 0.25
N ARG A 40 4.52 -7.70 -0.21
CA ARG A 40 4.99 -6.31 -0.39
C ARG A 40 5.40 -5.64 0.92
N GLY A 41 4.65 -5.89 1.99
CA GLY A 41 4.88 -5.30 3.31
C GLY A 41 4.97 -3.76 3.26
N LYS A 42 5.96 -3.19 3.96
CA LYS A 42 6.19 -1.73 4.01
C LYS A 42 7.21 -1.24 2.96
N GLY A 43 7.41 -1.99 1.87
CA GLY A 43 8.51 -1.77 0.92
C GLY A 43 8.39 -0.49 0.08
N ARG A 44 7.16 0.00 -0.16
CA ARG A 44 6.95 1.26 -0.91
C ARG A 44 7.36 2.46 -0.05
N LYS A 45 8.38 3.18 -0.51
CA LYS A 45 8.77 4.48 0.04
C LYS A 45 8.05 5.58 -0.72
N THR A 46 7.50 6.54 -0.01
CA THR A 46 7.19 7.84 -0.62
C THR A 46 8.52 8.48 -1.03
N LYS A 47 8.63 8.93 -2.28
CA LYS A 47 9.71 9.86 -2.65
C LYS A 47 9.31 11.21 -2.06
N GLN A 48 9.94 11.59 -0.96
CA GLN A 48 9.86 12.96 -0.48
C GLN A 48 10.58 13.81 -1.52
N THR A 49 9.82 14.42 -2.44
CA THR A 49 10.37 15.42 -3.35
C THR A 49 10.60 16.67 -2.52
N THR A 50 11.81 16.84 -2.00
CA THR A 50 12.23 18.10 -1.38
C THR A 50 12.22 19.16 -2.48
N THR A 51 11.18 19.98 -2.54
CA THR A 51 11.18 21.19 -3.34
C THR A 51 12.10 22.19 -2.64
N LEU A 52 13.12 22.71 -3.34
CA LEU A 52 14.06 23.72 -2.83
C LEU A 52 13.44 25.12 -2.63
N ILE A 53 12.11 25.21 -2.61
CA ILE A 53 11.40 26.47 -2.41
C ILE A 53 11.04 26.54 -0.93
N GLU A 54 11.86 27.26 -0.16
CA GLU A 54 11.44 27.80 1.13
C GLU A 54 10.48 28.97 0.85
N TRP A 55 9.29 28.88 1.43
CA TRP A 55 8.32 29.99 1.48
C TRP A 55 8.58 30.85 2.71
#